data_AF-A0A3M1BDB4-F1
#
_entry.id   AF-A0A3M1BDB4-F1
#
_cell.length_a   1.000
_cell.length_b   1.000
_cell.length_c   1.000
_cell.angle_alpha   90.00
_cell.angle_beta   90.00
_cell.angle_gamma   90.00
#
_symmetry.space_group_name_H-M   'P 1'
#
loop_
_entity.id
_entity.type
_entity.pdbx_description
1 polymer ?
#
loop_
_entity_poly.entity_id
_entity_poly.type
_entity_poly.pdbx_seq_one_letter_code
_entity_poly.pdbx_strand_id
1 'polypeptide(L)'
;MGIFDKIDDSFKVSSLRNPDTTGTYWQRIDSVDLFETRKYGEALRISKTTVKVLADPAGRAQPAGASTSEVVFQDDYLTRTLKLKAQALLGLTAQQADELTGQDLQEIFLGDRIIGEVVEVRATEKVSKKGNPFTEVTWVRRVSPELLEESLTEAEKAQFYPEGVTA
;
A
#
# COMPACT_ATOMS: atom_id res chain seq x y z
N MET A 1 -23.16 -0.09 16.46
CA MET A 1 -21.73 -0.17 16.81
C MET A 1 -21.12 -1.16 15.84
N GLY A 2 -20.49 -0.64 14.80
CA GLY A 2 -19.87 -1.47 13.76
C GLY A 2 -18.50 -1.94 14.23
N ILE A 3 -18.03 -3.07 13.71
CA ILE A 3 -16.71 -3.65 13.97
C ILE A 3 -15.52 -2.72 13.61
N PHE A 4 -15.81 -1.51 13.11
CA PHE A 4 -14.90 -0.51 12.56
C PHE A 4 -14.78 0.74 13.43
N ASP A 5 -15.47 0.81 14.58
CA ASP A 5 -15.55 2.04 15.40
C ASP A 5 -14.29 2.30 16.27
N LYS A 6 -13.26 1.44 16.18
CA LYS A 6 -11.98 1.56 16.92
C LYS A 6 -10.81 1.06 16.08
N ILE A 7 -10.36 1.90 15.16
CA ILE A 7 -9.18 1.69 14.31
C ILE A 7 -7.96 2.25 15.05
N ASP A 8 -6.90 1.45 15.22
CA ASP A 8 -5.63 1.87 15.83
C ASP A 8 -4.57 2.05 14.73
N ASP A 9 -3.98 3.24 14.66
CA ASP A 9 -3.15 3.74 13.56
C ASP A 9 -1.74 3.09 13.48
N SER A 10 -1.43 2.10 14.33
CA SER A 10 -0.05 1.65 14.58
C SER A 10 0.35 0.32 13.92
N PHE A 11 -0.49 -0.30 13.09
CA PHE A 11 -0.18 -1.64 12.56
C PHE A 11 0.87 -1.65 11.45
N LYS A 12 1.95 -2.42 11.69
CA LYS A 12 3.05 -2.67 10.75
C LYS A 12 3.00 -4.11 10.25
N VAL A 13 2.87 -4.30 8.93
CA VAL A 13 2.69 -5.64 8.36
C VAL A 13 3.66 -5.96 7.22
N SER A 14 4.44 -7.05 7.35
CA SER A 14 5.38 -7.50 6.31
C SER A 14 4.65 -8.19 5.14
N SER A 15 4.99 -7.83 3.90
CA SER A 15 4.44 -8.48 2.71
C SER A 15 5.53 -8.92 1.75
N LEU A 16 5.36 -10.12 1.18
CA LEU A 16 6.26 -10.74 0.21
C LEU A 16 6.41 -9.88 -1.05
N ARG A 17 7.65 -9.86 -1.59
CA ARG A 17 8.14 -9.32 -2.88
C ARG A 17 7.23 -8.27 -3.55
N ASN A 18 7.50 -7.01 -3.25
CA ASN A 18 6.94 -5.86 -3.98
C ASN A 18 8.05 -5.29 -4.88
N PRO A 19 7.78 -4.91 -6.15
CA PRO A 19 8.77 -4.24 -7.00
C PRO A 19 9.17 -2.84 -6.53
N ASP A 20 8.74 -2.42 -5.33
CA ASP A 20 9.20 -1.17 -4.73
C ASP A 20 10.72 -1.16 -4.60
N THR A 21 11.32 0.01 -4.81
CA THR A 21 12.73 0.25 -4.53
C THR A 21 12.98 0.17 -3.03
N THR A 22 14.22 -0.10 -2.63
CA THR A 22 14.60 -0.08 -1.21
C THR A 22 14.47 1.34 -0.65
N GLY A 23 13.68 1.51 0.41
CA GLY A 23 13.47 2.81 1.04
C GLY A 23 12.22 2.86 1.91
N THR A 24 11.88 4.07 2.33
CA THR A 24 10.63 4.38 3.04
C THR A 24 9.89 5.47 2.28
N TYR A 25 8.63 5.21 1.94
CA TYR A 25 7.83 6.07 1.07
C TYR A 25 6.42 6.24 1.62
N TRP A 26 5.82 7.40 1.37
CA TRP A 26 4.38 7.57 1.42
C TRP A 26 3.82 7.34 0.02
N GLN A 27 2.80 6.50 -0.10
CA GLN A 27 2.16 6.12 -1.36
C GLN A 27 0.65 6.29 -1.23
N ARG A 28 0.02 7.01 -2.16
CA ARG A 28 -1.44 7.09 -2.30
C ARG A 28 -1.93 5.94 -3.15
N ILE A 29 -3.02 5.30 -2.75
CA ILE A 29 -3.73 4.33 -3.58
C ILE A 29 -4.61 5.09 -4.56
N ASP A 30 -4.34 4.95 -5.86
CA ASP A 30 -5.07 5.66 -6.92
C ASP A 30 -6.24 4.85 -7.47
N SER A 31 -6.07 3.55 -7.61
CA SER A 31 -7.12 2.65 -8.09
C SER A 31 -6.86 1.21 -7.65
N VAL A 32 -7.92 0.44 -7.65
CA VAL A 32 -7.86 -1.01 -7.46
C VAL A 32 -8.81 -1.66 -8.45
N ASP A 33 -8.32 -2.63 -9.22
CA ASP A 33 -9.11 -3.30 -10.25
C ASP A 33 -8.75 -4.78 -10.36
N LEU A 34 -9.73 -5.58 -10.78
CA LEU A 34 -9.49 -6.94 -11.23
C LEU A 34 -9.22 -6.94 -12.72
N PHE A 35 -8.20 -7.66 -13.14
CA PHE A 35 -7.89 -7.84 -14.54
C PHE A 35 -7.47 -9.28 -14.83
N GLU A 36 -7.80 -9.74 -16.03
CA GLU A 36 -7.42 -11.07 -16.49
C GLU A 36 -6.13 -11.00 -17.30
N THR A 37 -5.19 -11.90 -17.00
CA THR A 37 -3.97 -12.06 -17.79
C THR A 37 -3.85 -13.47 -18.32
N ARG A 38 -3.33 -13.60 -19.55
CA ARG A 38 -3.01 -14.92 -20.13
C ARG A 38 -2.03 -15.75 -19.31
N LYS A 39 -1.25 -15.11 -18.43
CA LYS A 39 -0.17 -15.75 -17.66
C LYS A 39 -0.63 -16.19 -16.26
N TYR A 40 -1.60 -15.49 -15.67
CA TYR A 40 -1.93 -15.63 -14.26
C TYR A 40 -3.43 -15.81 -13.97
N GLY A 41 -4.31 -15.76 -14.98
CA GLY A 41 -5.75 -15.74 -14.74
C GLY A 41 -6.20 -14.37 -14.21
N GLU A 42 -7.22 -14.37 -13.34
CA GLU A 42 -7.69 -13.16 -12.64
C GLU A 42 -6.65 -12.71 -11.60
N ALA A 43 -6.36 -11.41 -11.59
CA ALA A 43 -5.42 -10.80 -10.66
C ALA A 43 -5.94 -9.46 -10.16
N LEU A 44 -5.60 -9.14 -8.91
CA LEU A 44 -5.88 -7.82 -8.33
C LEU A 44 -4.71 -6.88 -8.63
N ARG A 45 -5.00 -5.77 -9.29
CA ARG A 45 -4.05 -4.67 -9.50
C ARG A 45 -4.36 -3.53 -8.55
N ILE A 46 -3.32 -3.01 -7.92
CA ILE A 46 -3.36 -1.78 -7.12
C ILE A 46 -2.43 -0.77 -7.77
N SER A 47 -3.00 0.33 -8.24
CA SER A 47 -2.28 1.48 -8.77
C SER A 47 -1.99 2.46 -7.64
N LYS A 48 -0.77 2.99 -7.60
CA LYS A 48 -0.32 3.87 -6.52
C LYS A 48 0.68 4.91 -6.97
N THR A 49 0.63 6.07 -6.35
CA THR A 49 1.53 7.20 -6.62
C THR A 49 2.36 7.52 -5.38
N THR A 50 3.66 7.74 -5.56
CA THR A 50 4.53 8.20 -4.47
C THR A 50 4.17 9.63 -4.10
N VAL A 51 3.81 9.84 -2.83
CA VAL A 51 3.51 11.13 -2.22
C VAL A 51 4.78 11.80 -1.72
N LYS A 52 5.63 11.03 -1.04
CA LYS A 52 6.86 11.53 -0.43
C LYS A 52 7.88 10.41 -0.29
N VAL A 53 9.14 10.74 -0.52
CA VAL A 53 10.28 9.87 -0.22
C VAL A 53 10.83 10.26 1.15
N LEU A 54 10.72 9.36 2.13
CA LEU A 54 11.22 9.59 3.49
C LEU A 54 12.67 9.14 3.65
N ALA A 55 13.03 8.04 2.98
CA ALA A 55 14.40 7.55 2.95
C ALA A 55 14.62 6.74 1.67
N ASP A 56 15.69 7.03 0.93
CA ASP A 56 16.08 6.30 -0.27
C ASP A 56 17.59 6.07 -0.29
N PRO A 57 18.08 5.04 0.42
CA PRO A 57 19.50 4.74 0.46
C PRO A 57 20.06 4.31 -0.90
N ALA A 58 19.21 3.87 -1.82
CA ALA A 58 19.61 3.42 -3.14
C ALA A 58 19.68 4.56 -4.17
N GLY A 59 19.07 5.72 -3.89
CA GLY A 59 18.99 6.86 -4.81
C GLY A 59 18.19 6.56 -6.08
N ARG A 60 17.20 5.66 -5.99
CA ARG A 60 16.39 5.17 -7.13
C ARG A 60 14.89 5.36 -6.95
N ALA A 61 14.48 6.00 -5.86
CA ALA A 61 13.08 6.24 -5.59
C ALA A 61 12.46 7.12 -6.68
N GLN A 62 11.22 6.81 -7.04
CA GLN A 62 10.43 7.71 -7.86
C GLN A 62 10.14 9.00 -7.06
N PRO A 63 10.24 10.18 -7.69
CA PRO A 63 9.91 11.42 -7.01
C PRO A 63 8.41 11.49 -6.68
N ALA A 64 8.05 12.41 -5.79
CA ALA A 64 6.65 12.72 -5.49
C ALA A 64 5.90 13.12 -6.77
N GLY A 65 4.67 12.61 -6.94
CA GLY A 65 3.85 12.93 -8.11
C GLY A 65 4.36 12.35 -9.44
N ALA A 66 5.35 11.44 -9.41
CA ALA A 66 5.76 10.69 -10.59
C ALA A 66 4.62 9.81 -11.14
N SER A 67 4.81 9.27 -12.35
CA SER A 67 3.86 8.35 -12.98
C SER A 67 3.45 7.22 -12.03
N THR A 68 2.16 6.87 -12.04
CA THR A 68 1.58 5.80 -11.26
C THR A 68 2.34 4.49 -11.42
N SER A 69 2.64 3.85 -10.29
CA SER A 69 3.23 2.52 -10.22
C SER A 69 2.15 1.48 -9.90
N GLU A 70 2.35 0.23 -10.30
CA GLU A 70 1.36 -0.83 -10.13
C GLU A 70 1.93 -1.99 -9.33
N VAL A 71 1.08 -2.59 -8.48
CA VAL A 71 1.35 -3.86 -7.80
C VAL A 71 0.25 -4.85 -8.18
N VAL A 72 0.64 -6.08 -8.50
CA VAL A 72 -0.27 -7.14 -8.94
C VAL A 72 -0.22 -8.32 -7.97
N PHE A 73 -1.37 -8.78 -7.51
CA PHE A 73 -1.53 -9.92 -6.60
C PHE A 73 -2.30 -11.08 -7.27
N GLN A 74 -1.91 -12.33 -6.97
CA GLN A 74 -2.37 -13.56 -7.66
C GLN A 74 -3.08 -14.54 -6.71
N ASP A 75 -4.08 -15.23 -7.26
CA ASP A 75 -5.17 -16.03 -6.65
C ASP A 75 -4.90 -16.69 -5.28
N ASP A 76 -3.91 -17.58 -5.15
CA ASP A 76 -3.70 -18.35 -3.90
C ASP A 76 -3.03 -17.57 -2.76
N TYR A 77 -2.36 -16.46 -3.09
CA TYR A 77 -1.67 -15.59 -2.12
C TYR A 77 -2.48 -14.33 -1.78
N LEU A 78 -3.60 -14.09 -2.48
CA LEU A 78 -4.48 -12.95 -2.27
C LEU A 78 -4.99 -12.92 -0.83
N THR A 79 -5.57 -13.99 -0.31
CA THR A 79 -6.27 -13.91 0.98
C THR A 79 -5.34 -13.49 2.11
N ARG A 80 -4.16 -14.11 2.25
CA ARG A 80 -3.24 -13.73 3.33
C ARG A 80 -2.64 -12.35 3.12
N THR A 81 -2.16 -12.05 1.92
CA THR A 81 -1.54 -10.74 1.66
C THR A 81 -2.56 -9.61 1.73
N LEU A 82 -3.77 -9.80 1.22
CA LEU A 82 -4.85 -8.82 1.31
C LEU A 82 -5.35 -8.67 2.74
N LYS A 83 -5.44 -9.72 3.54
CA LYS A 83 -5.70 -9.60 4.99
C LYS A 83 -4.68 -8.74 5.68
N LEU A 84 -3.40 -8.98 5.41
CA LEU A 84 -2.28 -8.19 5.95
C LEU A 84 -2.33 -6.72 5.49
N LYS A 85 -2.73 -6.47 4.24
CA LYS A 85 -2.91 -5.10 3.72
C LYS A 85 -4.16 -4.43 4.29
N ALA A 86 -5.29 -5.14 4.38
CA ALA A 86 -6.50 -4.66 5.03
C ALA A 86 -6.24 -4.34 6.51
N GLN A 87 -5.44 -5.16 7.18
CA GLN A 87 -4.98 -4.89 8.54
C GLN A 87 -4.25 -3.56 8.64
N ALA A 88 -3.28 -3.31 7.74
CA ALA A 88 -2.51 -2.07 7.73
C ALA A 88 -3.33 -0.84 7.30
N LEU A 89 -4.22 -1.01 6.31
CA LEU A 89 -5.03 0.06 5.73
C LEU A 89 -6.19 0.49 6.64
N LEU A 90 -6.80 -0.48 7.31
CA LEU A 90 -7.97 -0.27 8.14
C LEU A 90 -7.64 -0.32 9.63
N GLY A 91 -6.35 -0.37 9.99
CA GLY A 91 -5.84 -0.48 11.36
C GLY A 91 -6.51 -1.58 12.19
N LEU A 92 -6.67 -2.76 11.60
CA LEU A 92 -7.28 -3.92 12.26
C LEU A 92 -6.27 -4.63 13.16
N THR A 93 -6.75 -5.28 14.20
CA THR A 93 -5.96 -6.29 14.91
C THR A 93 -5.69 -7.50 14.01
N ALA A 94 -4.67 -8.29 14.34
CA ALA A 94 -4.38 -9.53 13.60
C ALA A 94 -5.56 -10.51 13.62
N GLN A 95 -6.27 -10.59 14.76
CA GLN A 95 -7.45 -11.43 14.89
C GLN A 95 -8.59 -10.97 13.96
N GLN A 96 -8.89 -9.66 13.95
CA GLN A 96 -9.92 -9.11 13.05
C GLN A 96 -9.55 -9.32 11.58
N ALA A 97 -8.27 -9.19 11.22
CA ALA A 97 -7.82 -9.45 9.86
C ALA A 97 -7.96 -10.93 9.47
N ASP A 98 -7.68 -11.86 10.39
CA ASP A 98 -7.84 -13.29 10.17
C ASP A 98 -9.30 -13.71 9.98
N GLU A 99 -10.24 -12.98 10.59
CA GLU A 99 -11.69 -13.20 10.46
C GLU A 99 -12.28 -12.74 9.12
N LEU A 100 -11.55 -11.92 8.33
CA LEU A 100 -12.04 -11.46 7.02
C LEU A 100 -12.27 -12.62 6.04
N THR A 101 -13.42 -12.60 5.37
CA THR A 101 -13.75 -13.53 4.29
C THR A 101 -13.23 -13.03 2.95
N GLY A 102 -13.27 -13.89 1.92
CA GLY A 102 -12.95 -13.46 0.55
C GLY A 102 -13.86 -12.32 0.06
N GLN A 103 -15.14 -12.34 0.44
CA GLN A 103 -16.09 -11.29 0.11
C GLN A 103 -15.75 -9.96 0.81
N ASP A 104 -15.39 -9.99 2.10
CA ASP A 104 -14.99 -8.78 2.82
C ASP A 104 -13.77 -8.13 2.15
N LEU A 105 -12.80 -8.95 1.72
CA LEU A 105 -11.62 -8.46 1.00
C LEU A 105 -12.01 -7.86 -0.35
N GLN A 106 -12.89 -8.49 -1.12
CA GLN A 106 -13.39 -7.89 -2.36
C GLN A 106 -14.08 -6.55 -2.11
N GLU A 107 -14.93 -6.44 -1.09
CA GLU A 107 -15.61 -5.18 -0.76
C GLU A 107 -14.63 -4.08 -0.30
N ILE A 108 -13.59 -4.44 0.46
CA ILE A 108 -12.55 -3.49 0.90
C ILE A 108 -11.75 -2.97 -0.29
N PHE A 109 -11.27 -3.88 -1.13
CA PHE A 109 -10.34 -3.54 -2.20
C PHE A 109 -11.04 -3.02 -3.46
N LEU A 110 -12.26 -3.46 -3.76
CA LEU A 110 -13.01 -3.05 -4.97
C LEU A 110 -14.17 -2.08 -4.69
N GLY A 111 -14.48 -1.80 -3.41
CA GLY A 111 -15.57 -0.92 -3.02
C GLY A 111 -15.17 0.54 -2.77
N ASP A 112 -14.13 1.03 -3.45
CA ASP A 112 -13.54 2.38 -3.34
C ASP A 112 -13.04 2.81 -1.95
N ARG A 113 -13.22 1.98 -0.91
CA ARG A 113 -12.94 2.30 0.51
C ARG A 113 -11.52 2.72 0.82
N ILE A 114 -10.57 2.31 0.00
CA ILE A 114 -9.15 2.56 0.20
C ILE A 114 -8.54 3.46 -0.89
N ILE A 115 -9.34 3.92 -1.84
CA ILE A 115 -8.89 4.85 -2.88
C ILE A 115 -8.69 6.22 -2.23
N GLY A 116 -7.57 6.88 -2.55
CA GLY A 116 -7.16 8.14 -1.94
C GLY A 116 -6.38 7.98 -0.64
N GLU A 117 -6.44 6.81 0.00
CA GLU A 117 -5.71 6.55 1.24
C GLU A 117 -4.19 6.58 1.00
N VAL A 118 -3.47 7.19 1.94
CA VAL A 118 -2.01 7.22 1.94
C VAL A 118 -1.46 6.22 2.94
N VAL A 119 -0.52 5.41 2.45
CA VAL A 119 0.21 4.43 3.26
C VAL A 119 1.68 4.74 3.30
N GLU A 120 2.29 4.51 4.46
CA GLU A 120 3.73 4.49 4.61
C GLU A 120 4.21 3.05 4.40
N VAL A 121 5.11 2.89 3.44
CA VAL A 121 5.70 1.61 3.05
C VAL A 121 7.19 1.65 3.36
N ARG A 122 7.68 0.64 4.07
CA ARG A 122 9.13 0.39 4.19
C ARG A 122 9.50 -0.87 3.46
N ALA A 123 10.37 -0.70 2.47
CA ALA A 123 10.93 -1.75 1.66
C ALA A 123 12.43 -1.89 1.93
N THR A 124 12.90 -3.12 2.17
CA THR A 124 14.32 -3.41 2.41
C THR A 124 14.82 -4.48 1.48
N GLU A 125 16.11 -4.40 1.10
CA GLU A 125 16.75 -5.48 0.37
C GLU A 125 16.97 -6.68 1.30
N LYS A 126 16.65 -7.87 0.78
CA LYS A 126 16.85 -9.16 1.41
C LYS A 126 17.59 -10.08 0.44
N VAL A 127 18.34 -11.03 0.97
CA VAL A 127 19.00 -12.06 0.18
C VAL A 127 18.27 -13.38 0.38
N SER A 128 17.84 -14.00 -0.73
CA SER A 128 17.16 -15.30 -0.67
C SER A 128 18.12 -16.41 -0.21
N LYS A 129 17.59 -17.56 0.21
CA LYS A 129 18.40 -18.75 0.53
C LYS A 129 19.32 -19.20 -0.61
N LYS A 130 19.04 -18.79 -1.86
CA LYS A 130 19.84 -19.07 -3.06
C LYS A 130 20.84 -17.95 -3.41
N GLY A 131 21.02 -16.94 -2.54
CA GLY A 131 21.97 -15.84 -2.74
C GLY A 131 21.47 -14.69 -3.61
N ASN A 132 20.26 -14.78 -4.19
CA ASN A 132 19.73 -13.71 -5.04
C ASN A 132 19.10 -12.59 -4.19
N PRO A 133 19.48 -11.30 -4.40
CA PRO A 133 18.83 -10.18 -3.75
C PRO A 133 17.39 -10.00 -4.24
N PHE A 134 16.52 -9.52 -3.37
CA PHE A 134 15.15 -9.15 -3.67
C PHE A 134 14.68 -8.09 -2.67
N THR A 135 13.74 -7.25 -3.07
CA THR A 135 13.11 -6.31 -2.15
C THR A 135 11.95 -6.95 -1.40
N GLU A 136 11.88 -6.72 -0.09
CA GLU A 136 10.79 -7.12 0.78
C GLU A 136 10.18 -5.91 1.47
N VAL A 137 8.84 -5.78 1.40
CA VAL A 137 8.13 -4.80 2.20
C VAL A 137 8.10 -5.29 3.64
N THR A 138 8.88 -4.63 4.48
CA THR A 138 9.08 -4.99 5.89
C THR A 138 7.89 -4.57 6.73
N TRP A 139 7.26 -3.44 6.40
CA TRP A 139 5.97 -3.05 6.96
C TRP A 139 5.23 -2.06 6.06
N VAL A 140 3.91 -2.02 6.24
CA VAL A 140 3.01 -0.97 5.74
C VAL A 140 2.15 -0.49 6.91
N ARG A 141 1.82 0.79 6.96
CA ARG A 141 0.81 1.39 7.85
C ARG A 141 0.04 2.50 7.13
N ARG A 142 -1.19 2.79 7.55
CA ARG A 142 -1.91 4.00 7.14
C ARG A 142 -1.20 5.25 7.69
N VAL A 143 -1.21 6.33 6.92
CA VAL A 143 -0.77 7.66 7.36
C VAL A 143 -2.02 8.48 7.64
N SER A 144 -2.12 9.06 8.83
CA SER A 144 -3.29 9.88 9.17
C SER A 144 -3.27 11.20 8.38
N PRO A 145 -4.45 11.77 8.04
CA PRO A 145 -4.52 13.06 7.36
C PRO A 145 -3.76 14.18 8.07
N GLU A 146 -3.82 14.22 9.40
CA GLU A 146 -3.12 15.22 10.21
C GLU A 146 -1.60 15.12 10.03
N LEU A 147 -1.06 13.89 10.05
CA LEU A 147 0.37 13.67 9.85
C LEU A 147 0.81 14.04 8.42
N LEU A 148 -0.04 13.83 7.41
CA LEU A 148 0.22 14.26 6.03
C LEU A 148 0.28 15.79 5.95
N GLU A 149 -0.70 16.48 6.52
CA GLU A 149 -0.78 17.94 6.47
C GLU A 149 0.40 18.63 7.17
N GLU A 150 0.81 18.11 8.32
CA GLU A 150 1.92 18.63 9.11
C GLU A 150 3.30 18.38 8.47
N SER A 151 3.43 17.28 7.69
CA SER A 151 4.72 16.82 7.19
C SER A 151 5.00 17.17 5.73
N LEU A 152 3.97 17.49 4.94
CA LEU A 152 4.11 17.86 3.54
C LEU A 152 4.33 19.36 3.40
N THR A 153 5.38 19.74 2.68
CA THR A 153 5.58 21.12 2.25
C THR A 153 4.56 21.50 1.18
N GLU A 154 4.29 22.80 1.00
CA GLU A 154 3.39 23.28 -0.06
C GLU A 154 3.82 22.85 -1.47
N ALA A 155 5.13 22.74 -1.72
CA ALA A 155 5.66 22.23 -2.98
C ALA A 155 5.36 20.72 -3.17
N GLU A 156 5.50 19.91 -2.11
CA GLU A 156 5.16 18.48 -2.14
C GLU A 156 3.65 18.28 -2.31
N LYS A 157 2.82 19.09 -1.62
CA LYS A 157 1.36 19.08 -1.79
C LYS A 157 0.98 19.41 -3.23
N ALA A 158 1.57 20.44 -3.84
CA ALA A 158 1.27 20.81 -5.23
C ALA A 158 1.69 19.75 -6.25
N GLN A 159 2.78 19.01 -5.99
CA GLN A 159 3.21 17.90 -6.84
C GLN A 159 2.31 16.66 -6.69
N PHE A 160 1.79 16.43 -5.49
CA PHE A 160 0.98 15.26 -5.16
C PHE A 160 -0.52 15.45 -5.46
N TYR A 161 -1.05 16.64 -5.20
CA TYR A 161 -2.41 17.09 -5.47
C TYR A 161 -2.40 18.21 -6.52
N PRO A 162 -2.04 17.92 -7.79
CA PRO A 162 -2.21 18.90 -8.85
C PRO A 162 -3.69 19.29 -8.93
N GLU A 163 -3.97 20.59 -9.14
CA GLU A 163 -5.29 21.22 -9.01
C GLU A 163 -6.47 20.34 -9.44
N GLY A 164 -7.46 20.17 -8.54
CA GLY A 164 -8.70 19.42 -8.80
C GLY A 164 -8.84 18.09 -8.04
N VAL A 165 -7.80 17.66 -7.32
CA VAL A 165 -7.86 16.51 -6.41
C VAL A 165 -7.67 17.02 -4.98
N THR A 166 -8.76 17.22 -4.23
CA THR A 166 -8.68 17.57 -2.81
C THR A 166 -8.30 16.36 -1.97
N ALA A 167 -7.51 16.60 -0.93
CA ALA A 167 -7.21 15.64 0.14
C ALA A 167 -8.48 15.12 0.82
#